data_AF-A0A9E2UQL1-F1
#
_entry.id   AF-A0A9E2UQL1-F1
#
_cell.length_a   1.000
_cell.length_b   1.000
_cell.length_c   1.000
_cell.angle_alpha   90.00
_cell.angle_beta   90.00
_cell.angle_gamma   90.00
#
_symmetry.space_group_name_H-M   'P 1'
#
loop_
_entity.id
_entity.type
_entity.pdbx_description
1 polymer ?
#
loop_
_entity_poly.entity_id
_entity_poly.type
_entity_poly.pdbx_seq_one_letter_code
_entity_poly.pdbx_strand_id
1 'polypeptide(L)'
;PKKERLKHEKERKKLDSTLGGIRSMNALPGAIFIVDPKHEAIAIREGKRLRIPIVSIVDTNCDPDDVDYIVPGNDDAIRSIRLISSRIATACLEGKKRLEEKKQAESDKDIEDVVEVEETISELKPGERKVISNGSDGPVIEIIKRATPEANKDIQSEE
;
A
#
# COMPACT_ATOMS: atom_id res chain seq x y z
N PRO A 1 46.39 3.19 12.55
CA PRO A 1 46.97 4.49 12.98
C PRO A 1 45.93 5.34 13.75
N LYS A 2 46.28 6.00 14.86
CA LYS A 2 45.31 6.80 15.66
C LYS A 2 44.65 7.93 14.87
N LYS A 3 45.38 8.53 13.92
CA LYS A 3 44.89 9.63 13.06
C LYS A 3 43.80 9.18 12.07
N GLU A 4 43.95 8.02 11.44
CA GLU A 4 42.96 7.48 10.49
C GLU A 4 41.66 7.08 11.19
N ARG A 5 41.76 6.44 12.37
CA ARG A 5 40.59 6.13 13.20
C ARG A 5 39.77 7.39 13.52
N LEU A 6 40.44 8.48 13.88
CA LEU A 6 39.78 9.75 14.18
C LEU A 6 39.12 10.38 12.94
N LYS A 7 39.76 10.25 11.76
CA LYS A 7 39.19 10.71 10.48
C LYS A 7 37.90 9.95 10.14
N HIS A 8 37.93 8.62 10.22
CA HIS A 8 36.76 7.79 9.96
C HIS A 8 35.64 8.01 10.99
N GLU A 9 35.99 8.27 12.25
CA GLU A 9 34.97 8.59 13.26
C GLU A 9 34.27 9.93 12.98
N LYS A 10 35.01 10.96 12.56
CA LYS A 10 34.44 12.25 12.14
C LYS A 10 33.55 12.10 10.91
N GLU A 11 34.01 11.34 9.93
CA GLU A 11 33.26 11.06 8.71
C GLU A 11 31.97 10.30 9.01
N ARG A 12 32.05 9.26 9.84
CA ARG A 12 30.88 8.52 10.31
C ARG A 12 29.87 9.44 11.02
N LYS A 13 30.31 10.29 11.95
CA LYS A 13 29.42 11.24 12.65
C LYS A 13 28.75 12.22 11.70
N LYS A 14 29.48 12.70 10.69
CA LYS A 14 28.93 13.59 9.66
C LYS A 14 27.86 12.86 8.83
N LEU A 15 28.15 11.65 8.37
CA LEU A 15 27.20 10.84 7.61
C LEU A 15 25.96 10.49 8.43
N ASP A 16 26.12 10.08 9.69
CA ASP A 16 25.00 9.77 10.59
C ASP A 16 24.11 11.02 10.82
N SER A 17 24.70 12.22 10.90
CA SER A 17 23.94 13.47 11.08
C SER A 17 23.18 13.93 9.82
N THR A 18 23.75 13.75 8.62
CA THR A 18 23.15 14.23 7.37
C THR A 18 22.21 13.20 6.74
N LEU A 19 22.56 11.91 6.79
CA LEU A 19 21.85 10.84 6.09
C LEU A 19 21.16 9.86 7.05
N GLY A 20 21.26 10.07 8.37
CA GLY A 20 20.64 9.19 9.36
C GLY A 20 19.14 9.03 9.18
N GLY A 21 18.44 10.09 8.80
CA GLY A 21 16.98 10.07 8.57
C GLY A 21 16.56 9.22 7.37
N ILE A 22 17.43 9.04 6.37
CA ILE A 22 17.13 8.29 5.15
C ILE A 22 17.78 6.89 5.13
N ARG A 23 18.50 6.52 6.20
CA ARG A 23 19.29 5.29 6.28
C ARG A 23 18.50 4.01 6.05
N SER A 24 17.23 3.99 6.44
CA SER A 24 16.35 2.82 6.32
C SER A 24 15.46 2.83 5.07
N MET A 25 15.60 3.84 4.19
CA MET A 25 14.80 3.90 2.97
C MET A 25 15.41 3.03 1.86
N ASN A 26 14.66 2.03 1.41
CA ASN A 26 15.04 1.15 0.30
C ASN A 26 14.41 1.56 -1.04
N ALA A 27 13.39 2.42 -1.01
CA ALA A 27 12.64 2.88 -2.17
C ALA A 27 12.33 4.38 -2.04
N LEU A 28 11.91 4.99 -3.14
CA LEU A 28 11.43 6.37 -3.14
C LEU A 28 10.19 6.52 -2.26
N PRO A 29 10.02 7.66 -1.58
CA PRO A 29 8.86 7.88 -0.73
C PRO A 29 7.58 8.06 -1.57
N GLY A 30 6.46 7.55 -1.07
CA GLY A 30 5.15 7.68 -1.71
C GLY A 30 4.52 9.07 -1.55
N ALA A 31 4.97 9.85 -0.58
CA ALA A 31 4.62 11.25 -0.35
C ALA A 31 5.71 11.91 0.50
N ILE A 32 5.87 13.22 0.38
CA ILE A 32 6.78 14.00 1.24
C ILE A 32 6.01 15.08 2.00
N PHE A 33 6.40 15.28 3.26
CA PHE A 33 5.92 16.36 4.09
C PHE A 33 7.04 17.37 4.31
N ILE A 34 6.82 18.62 3.89
CA ILE A 34 7.82 19.70 3.91
C ILE A 34 7.33 20.81 4.85
N VAL A 35 8.20 21.26 5.74
CA VAL A 35 7.99 22.46 6.55
C VAL A 35 8.77 23.59 5.90
N ASP A 36 8.16 24.78 5.78
CA ASP A 36 8.77 25.95 5.18
C ASP A 36 9.21 25.72 3.71
N PRO A 37 8.26 25.75 2.77
CA PRO A 37 8.54 25.46 1.37
C PRO A 37 9.50 26.48 0.72
N LYS A 38 9.60 27.69 1.27
CA LYS A 38 10.51 28.73 0.78
C LYS A 38 11.97 28.38 1.06
N HIS A 39 12.29 27.92 2.27
CA HIS A 39 13.64 27.50 2.61
C HIS A 39 13.99 26.13 2.02
N GLU A 40 13.00 25.24 1.83
CA GLU A 40 13.19 23.88 1.30
C GLU A 40 12.85 23.74 -0.20
N ALA A 41 13.10 24.78 -0.99
CA ALA A 41 12.77 24.81 -2.42
C ALA A 41 13.43 23.69 -3.26
N ILE A 42 14.58 23.17 -2.82
CA ILE A 42 15.26 22.04 -3.49
C ILE A 42 14.42 20.77 -3.36
N ALA A 43 13.92 20.47 -2.15
CA ALA A 43 13.11 19.29 -1.89
C ALA A 43 11.81 19.31 -2.70
N ILE A 44 11.19 20.48 -2.84
CA ILE A 44 9.99 20.67 -3.67
C ILE A 44 10.29 20.39 -5.14
N ARG A 45 11.37 20.99 -5.66
CA ARG A 45 11.75 20.82 -7.07
C ARG A 45 12.07 19.37 -7.41
N GLU A 46 12.77 18.68 -6.52
CA GLU A 46 13.08 17.26 -6.67
C GLU A 46 11.81 16.39 -6.56
N GLY A 47 10.95 16.67 -5.58
CA GLY A 47 9.65 15.99 -5.41
C GLY A 47 8.77 16.12 -6.65
N LYS A 48 8.59 17.36 -7.16
CA LYS A 48 7.84 17.63 -8.39
C LYS A 48 8.42 16.88 -9.59
N ARG A 49 9.76 16.88 -9.73
CA ARG A 49 10.43 16.17 -10.84
C ARG A 49 10.20 14.66 -10.78
N LEU A 50 10.18 14.09 -9.59
CA LEU A 50 9.92 12.67 -9.34
C LEU A 50 8.43 12.32 -9.28
N ARG A 51 7.53 13.31 -9.44
CA ARG A 51 6.07 13.17 -9.32
C ARG A 51 5.62 12.60 -7.98
N ILE A 52 6.33 12.96 -6.91
CA ILE A 52 5.98 12.58 -5.55
C ILE A 52 5.02 13.64 -5.00
N PRO A 53 3.86 13.26 -4.46
CA PRO A 53 2.90 14.21 -3.92
C PRO A 53 3.48 14.95 -2.71
N ILE A 54 3.31 16.27 -2.69
CA ILE A 54 3.91 17.17 -1.72
C ILE A 54 2.82 17.72 -0.78
N VAL A 55 3.01 17.48 0.51
CA VAL A 55 2.21 18.07 1.58
C VAL A 55 3.08 19.11 2.30
N SER A 56 2.60 20.34 2.46
CA SER A 56 3.41 21.38 3.13
C SER A 56 2.60 22.36 3.95
N ILE A 57 3.24 22.92 4.98
CA ILE A 57 2.72 24.04 5.77
C ILE A 57 3.04 25.32 5.00
N VAL A 58 2.02 26.12 4.68
CA VAL A 58 2.17 27.38 3.96
C VAL A 58 1.77 28.53 4.89
N ASP A 59 2.69 29.48 5.06
CA ASP A 59 2.46 30.78 5.72
C ASP A 59 2.42 31.91 4.66
N THR A 60 2.23 33.15 5.11
CA THR A 60 2.10 34.38 4.33
C THR A 60 3.25 34.69 3.37
N ASN A 61 4.40 34.05 3.53
CA ASN A 61 5.63 34.31 2.78
C ASN A 61 5.94 33.23 1.71
N CYS A 62 5.05 32.25 1.54
CA CYS A 62 5.23 31.08 0.69
C CYS A 62 4.19 31.02 -0.44
N ASP A 63 4.63 30.63 -1.64
CA ASP A 63 3.74 30.47 -2.80
C ASP A 63 3.04 29.09 -2.75
N PRO A 64 1.70 29.03 -2.69
CA PRO A 64 0.97 27.76 -2.54
C PRO A 64 0.94 26.91 -3.82
N ASP A 65 1.23 27.51 -4.98
CA ASP A 65 1.20 26.84 -6.29
C ASP A 65 2.25 25.72 -6.42
N ASP A 66 3.23 25.72 -5.52
CA ASP A 66 4.30 24.74 -5.50
C ASP A 66 3.99 23.46 -4.72
N VAL A 67 2.82 23.38 -4.09
CA VAL A 67 2.43 22.31 -3.16
C VAL A 67 1.10 21.68 -3.57
N ASP A 68 1.01 20.35 -3.55
CA ASP A 68 -0.23 19.64 -3.93
C ASP A 68 -1.27 19.69 -2.80
N TYR A 69 -0.84 19.51 -1.56
CA TYR A 69 -1.70 19.53 -0.37
C TYR A 69 -1.22 20.58 0.62
N ILE A 70 -1.98 21.68 0.68
CA ILE A 70 -1.62 22.86 1.47
C ILE A 70 -2.24 22.77 2.86
N VAL A 71 -1.42 22.97 3.89
CA VAL A 71 -1.85 23.17 5.28
C VAL A 71 -1.56 24.62 5.66
N PRO A 72 -2.55 25.51 5.71
CA PRO A 72 -2.31 26.89 6.11
C PRO A 72 -1.91 26.92 7.59
N GLY A 73 -0.80 27.58 7.91
CA GLY A 73 -0.30 27.64 9.28
C GLY A 73 0.99 28.44 9.39
N ASN A 74 1.39 28.70 10.64
CA ASN A 74 2.65 29.37 10.94
C ASN A 74 3.79 28.33 10.92
N ASP A 75 4.75 28.49 10.02
CA ASP A 75 5.92 27.62 9.84
C ASP A 75 7.16 28.07 10.64
N ASP A 76 7.24 29.33 11.07
CA ASP A 76 8.32 29.85 11.93
C ASP A 76 8.22 29.37 13.39
N ALA A 77 7.00 29.10 13.88
CA ALA A 77 6.76 28.81 15.28
C ALA A 77 6.99 27.34 15.63
N ILE A 78 7.99 27.05 16.48
CA ILE A 78 8.28 25.69 17.00
C ILE A 78 7.03 24.98 17.55
N ARG A 79 6.13 25.70 18.21
CA ARG A 79 4.90 25.14 18.78
C ARG A 79 3.91 24.72 17.69
N SER A 80 3.81 25.51 16.62
CA SER A 80 2.96 25.22 15.47
C SER A 80 3.49 24.02 14.69
N ILE A 81 4.78 24.03 14.34
CA ILE A 81 5.45 22.91 13.66
C ILE A 81 5.27 21.62 14.45
N ARG A 82 5.55 21.64 15.76
CA ARG A 82 5.41 20.44 16.61
C ARG A 82 3.97 19.94 16.64
N LEU A 83 2.99 20.84 16.70
CA LEU A 83 1.58 20.47 16.71
C LEU A 83 1.20 19.78 15.40
N ILE A 84 1.51 20.40 14.26
CA ILE A 84 1.16 19.87 12.93
C ILE A 84 1.90 18.57 12.65
N SER A 85 3.20 18.52 12.86
CA SER A 85 4.01 17.31 12.65
C SER A 85 3.55 16.15 13.54
N SER A 86 3.15 16.42 14.78
CA SER A 86 2.62 15.37 15.66
C SER A 86 1.31 14.80 15.14
N ARG A 87 0.41 15.65 14.63
CA ARG A 87 -0.87 15.22 14.04
C ARG A 87 -0.67 14.41 12.77
N ILE A 88 0.27 14.82 11.91
CA ILE A 88 0.63 14.07 10.70
C ILE A 88 1.23 12.71 11.08
N ALA A 89 2.10 12.65 12.09
CA ALA A 89 2.64 11.38 12.57
C ALA A 89 1.54 10.44 13.07
N THR A 90 0.57 10.95 13.85
CA THR A 90 -0.61 10.17 14.27
C THR A 90 -1.43 9.70 13.08
N ALA A 91 -1.70 10.56 12.10
CA ALA A 91 -2.43 10.20 10.89
C ALA A 91 -1.73 9.09 10.07
N CYS A 92 -0.40 9.14 9.98
CA CYS A 92 0.38 8.08 9.33
C CYS A 92 0.27 6.74 10.05
N LEU A 93 0.22 6.73 11.38
CA LEU A 93 0.03 5.51 12.18
C LEU A 93 -1.38 4.95 12.02
N GLU A 94 -2.40 5.80 12.08
CA GLU A 94 -3.80 5.42 11.83
C GLU A 94 -3.99 4.87 10.41
N GLY A 95 -3.37 5.49 9.42
CA GLY A 95 -3.38 5.05 8.03
C GLY A 95 -2.76 3.67 7.85
N LYS A 96 -1.64 3.38 8.54
CA LYS A 96 -1.04 2.04 8.55
C LYS A 96 -1.96 1.00 9.15
N LYS A 97 -2.57 1.30 10.30
CA LYS A 97 -3.52 0.38 10.95
C LYS A 97 -4.72 0.07 10.05
N ARG A 98 -5.31 1.09 9.42
CA ARG A 98 -6.43 0.90 8.47
C ARG A 98 -6.04 0.07 7.26
N LEU A 99 -4.81 0.19 6.78
CA LEU A 99 -4.31 -0.63 5.66
C LEU A 99 -4.20 -2.10 6.08
N GLU A 100 -3.71 -2.38 7.28
CA GLU A 100 -3.64 -3.74 7.83
C GLU A 100 -5.03 -4.34 8.02
N GLU A 101 -5.98 -3.59 8.61
CA GLU A 101 -7.37 -4.00 8.77
C GLU A 101 -8.04 -4.31 7.42
N LYS A 102 -7.82 -3.48 6.39
CA LYS A 102 -8.35 -3.73 5.04
C LYS A 102 -7.77 -5.00 4.42
N LYS A 103 -6.46 -5.23 4.55
CA LYS A 103 -5.82 -6.44 4.04
C LYS A 103 -6.35 -7.70 4.72
N GLN A 104 -6.60 -7.63 6.03
CA GLN A 104 -7.19 -8.74 6.77
C GLN A 104 -8.63 -9.01 6.30
N ALA A 105 -9.43 -7.97 6.12
CA ALA A 105 -10.79 -8.12 5.62
C ALA A 105 -10.86 -8.66 4.18
N GLU A 106 -9.91 -8.31 3.31
CA GLU A 106 -9.78 -8.90 1.97
C GLU A 106 -9.37 -10.38 2.06
N SER A 107 -8.40 -10.73 2.91
CA SER A 107 -8.02 -12.14 3.08
C SER A 107 -9.14 -13.00 3.67
N ASP A 108 -9.93 -12.45 4.59
CA ASP A 108 -11.05 -13.18 5.19
C ASP A 108 -12.17 -13.39 4.15
N LYS A 109 -12.43 -12.42 3.27
CA LYS A 109 -13.36 -12.57 2.13
C LYS A 109 -12.87 -13.57 1.09
N ASP A 110 -11.59 -13.53 0.74
CA ASP A 110 -11.02 -14.50 -0.21
C ASP A 110 -11.12 -15.93 0.37
N ILE A 111 -11.02 -16.09 1.70
CA ILE A 111 -11.25 -17.39 2.35
C ILE A 111 -12.74 -17.76 2.34
N GLU A 112 -13.66 -16.84 2.66
CA GLU A 112 -15.10 -17.10 2.57
C GLU A 112 -15.53 -17.50 1.16
N ASP A 113 -15.06 -16.80 0.12
CA ASP A 113 -15.35 -17.13 -1.28
C ASP A 113 -14.78 -18.51 -1.68
N VAL A 114 -13.58 -18.88 -1.20
CA VAL A 114 -13.01 -20.22 -1.46
C VAL A 114 -13.77 -21.31 -0.71
N VAL A 115 -14.21 -21.05 0.53
CA VAL A 115 -15.02 -22.00 1.32
C VAL A 115 -16.41 -22.17 0.73
N GLU A 116 -17.05 -21.10 0.24
CA GLU A 116 -18.35 -21.15 -0.42
C GLU A 116 -18.27 -21.87 -1.78
N VAL A 117 -17.15 -21.72 -2.51
CA VAL A 117 -16.86 -22.50 -3.72
C VAL A 117 -16.59 -23.98 -3.39
N GLU A 118 -15.90 -24.31 -2.30
CA GLU A 118 -15.68 -25.71 -1.88
C GLU A 118 -16.97 -26.39 -1.38
N GLU A 119 -17.80 -25.71 -0.59
CA GLU A 119 -19.08 -26.24 -0.12
C GLU A 119 -20.03 -26.51 -1.30
N THR A 120 -20.14 -25.58 -2.25
CA THR A 120 -20.96 -25.76 -3.45
C THR A 120 -20.46 -26.89 -4.37
N ILE A 121 -19.14 -27.11 -4.46
CA ILE A 121 -18.56 -28.27 -5.17
C ILE A 121 -18.88 -29.59 -4.46
N SER A 122 -18.98 -29.60 -3.13
CA SER A 122 -19.27 -30.79 -2.33
C SER A 122 -20.74 -31.23 -2.39
N GLU A 123 -21.67 -30.28 -2.54
CA GLU A 123 -23.12 -30.56 -2.62
C GLU A 123 -23.61 -31.03 -4.00
N LEU A 124 -22.79 -30.88 -5.05
CA LEU A 124 -23.11 -31.31 -6.41
C LEU A 124 -22.91 -32.84 -6.60
N LYS A 125 -24.01 -33.57 -6.81
CA LYS A 125 -23.98 -34.99 -7.23
C LYS A 125 -23.31 -35.13 -8.61
N PRO A 126 -22.55 -36.23 -8.86
CA PRO A 126 -21.82 -36.40 -10.10
C PRO A 126 -22.78 -36.46 -11.30
N GLY A 127 -22.75 -35.43 -12.16
CA GLY A 127 -23.45 -35.40 -13.44
C GLY A 127 -24.32 -34.16 -13.73
N GLU A 128 -24.53 -33.25 -12.77
CA GLU A 128 -25.43 -32.11 -12.98
C GLU A 128 -24.67 -30.80 -13.27
N ARG A 129 -25.13 -30.07 -14.31
CA ARG A 129 -24.59 -28.77 -14.72
C ARG A 129 -25.35 -27.67 -14.01
N LYS A 130 -24.66 -26.78 -13.29
CA LYS A 130 -25.26 -25.56 -12.76
C LYS A 130 -24.42 -24.34 -13.16
N VAL A 131 -25.06 -23.41 -13.86
CA VAL A 131 -24.48 -22.12 -14.24
C VAL A 131 -24.62 -21.19 -13.03
N ILE A 132 -23.49 -20.73 -12.47
CA ILE A 132 -23.47 -20.00 -11.19
C ILE A 132 -23.52 -18.47 -11.41
N SER A 133 -23.28 -17.95 -12.62
CA SER A 133 -23.21 -16.50 -12.85
C SER A 133 -23.51 -16.10 -14.30
N ASN A 134 -24.39 -15.10 -14.48
CA ASN A 134 -24.72 -14.46 -15.77
C ASN A 134 -23.88 -13.20 -16.08
N GLY A 135 -22.72 -13.04 -15.44
CA GLY A 135 -21.69 -12.10 -15.91
C GLY A 135 -21.97 -10.61 -15.73
N SER A 136 -22.66 -10.18 -14.68
CA SER A 136 -22.78 -8.74 -14.38
C SER A 136 -21.55 -8.12 -13.69
N ASP A 137 -20.67 -8.93 -13.08
CA ASP A 137 -19.49 -8.42 -12.33
C ASP A 137 -18.22 -9.31 -12.42
N GLY A 138 -18.07 -10.12 -13.48
CA GLY A 138 -16.85 -10.92 -13.67
C GLY A 138 -16.93 -11.96 -14.80
N PRO A 139 -15.79 -12.59 -15.18
CA PRO A 139 -15.76 -13.60 -16.24
C PRO A 139 -16.54 -14.86 -15.85
N VAL A 140 -17.29 -15.41 -16.81
CA VAL A 140 -18.14 -16.59 -16.64
C VAL A 140 -17.27 -17.83 -16.37
N ILE A 141 -17.47 -18.49 -15.22
CA ILE A 141 -16.79 -19.74 -14.85
C ILE A 141 -17.79 -20.89 -14.99
N GLU A 142 -17.52 -21.81 -15.92
CA GLU A 142 -18.25 -23.08 -16.08
C GLU A 142 -17.36 -24.25 -15.64
N ILE A 143 -17.82 -25.06 -14.67
CA ILE A 143 -17.08 -26.23 -14.17
C ILE A 143 -17.79 -27.51 -14.64
N ILE A 144 -17.11 -28.35 -15.41
CA ILE A 144 -17.60 -29.65 -15.88
C ILE A 144 -16.85 -30.76 -15.15
N LYS A 145 -17.55 -31.51 -14.28
CA LYS A 145 -17.02 -32.74 -13.68
C LYS A 145 -17.17 -33.89 -14.69
N ARG A 146 -16.05 -34.37 -15.26
CA ARG A 146 -16.04 -35.57 -16.12
C ARG A 146 -16.17 -36.82 -15.24
N ALA A 147 -17.18 -37.64 -15.48
CA ALA A 147 -17.30 -38.98 -14.91
C ALA A 147 -16.30 -39.95 -15.59
N THR A 148 -15.68 -40.82 -14.80
CA THR A 148 -14.77 -41.88 -15.27
C THR A 148 -15.53 -43.00 -16.02
N PRO A 149 -14.90 -43.67 -17.00
CA PRO A 149 -15.60 -44.49 -17.99
C PRO A 149 -15.70 -46.00 -17.67
N GLU A 150 -16.07 -46.40 -16.44
CA GLU A 150 -16.05 -47.84 -16.05
C GLU A 150 -17.41 -48.48 -15.69
N ALA A 151 -18.55 -47.89 -16.05
CA ALA A 151 -19.87 -48.41 -15.65
C ALA A 151 -20.82 -48.82 -16.79
N ASN A 152 -20.30 -49.24 -17.96
CA ASN A 152 -21.18 -49.66 -19.06
C ASN A 152 -20.74 -50.97 -19.72
N LYS A 153 -21.06 -52.11 -19.08
CA LYS A 153 -20.95 -53.45 -19.69
C LYS A 153 -22.15 -54.37 -19.51
N ASP A 154 -23.25 -53.94 -18.87
CA ASP A 154 -24.33 -54.87 -18.49
C ASP A 154 -25.69 -54.65 -19.18
N ILE A 155 -25.77 -53.99 -20.36
CA ILE A 155 -27.08 -53.76 -21.02
C ILE A 155 -27.07 -54.05 -22.54
N GLN A 156 -26.37 -55.10 -22.99
CA GLN A 156 -26.64 -55.68 -24.31
C GLN A 156 -26.72 -57.21 -24.23
N SER A 157 -27.80 -57.67 -23.60
CA SER A 157 -28.36 -59.01 -23.80
C SER A 157 -29.89 -58.89 -23.75
N GLU A 158 -30.51 -58.49 -24.86
CA GLU A 158 -31.83 -58.92 -25.30
C GLU A 158 -32.18 -58.21 -26.63
N GLU A 159 -32.55 -59.05 -27.61
CA GLU A 159 -33.08 -58.80 -28.97
C GLU A 159 -32.18 -58.17 -30.06
#